data_AF-A0A7S3WYR4-F1
#
_entry.id   AF-A0A7S3WYR4-F1
#
_cell.length_a   1.000
_cell.length_b   1.000
_cell.length_c   1.000
_cell.angle_alpha   90.00
_cell.angle_beta   90.00
_cell.angle_gamma   90.00
#
_symmetry.space_group_name_H-M   'P 1'
#
loop_
_entity.id
_entity.type
_entity.pdbx_description
1 polymer ?
#
loop_
_entity_poly.entity_id
_entity_poly.type
_entity_poly.pdbx_seq_one_letter_code
_entity_poly.pdbx_strand_id
1 'polypeptide(L)'
;MPFMRAHGDPKTLNREPWLQTPRVQQAIRNAVYFRYQLIHYLYTLFHISRHDGLPIIRPMWYEFPEASDLFTNDKQFMFGHAILNAPKINAPSDEEIWTDFTHDVEIELPSESIWYSFNSKLQIPEEYYDAPKTLAVGDQETATFIRGGNILPMLKIYGQETALLNAIKNPLVLDIYSDENGYAIGILYLDDGMSMEYDTQNAQTLVHFFMHNITDVSVMKIDSDDNHYAPSCGKTIAEVNIYGVENQPTNVVDVWFNRNANFIYNKSAKSVHVKDLYLPTDCGFHQGEEHNLLQLIY
;
A
#
# COMPACT_ATOMS: atom_id res chain seq x y z
N MET A 1 12.18 -2.49 3.33
CA MET A 1 13.06 -1.87 4.36
C MET A 1 12.87 -0.36 4.42
N PRO A 2 12.80 0.27 5.60
CA PRO A 2 12.68 1.73 5.77
C PRO A 2 13.84 2.51 5.16
N PHE A 3 15.07 2.07 5.39
CA PHE A 3 16.28 2.56 4.72
C PHE A 3 16.66 1.61 3.57
N MET A 4 16.87 2.14 2.37
CA MET A 4 17.21 1.36 1.18
C MET A 4 18.46 1.93 0.52
N ARG A 5 19.58 1.20 0.61
CA ARG A 5 20.84 1.58 0.00
C ARG A 5 21.62 0.35 -0.47
N ALA A 6 21.93 0.28 -1.76
CA ALA A 6 22.97 -0.61 -2.25
C ALA A 6 24.33 0.06 -1.98
N HIS A 7 25.12 -0.53 -1.10
CA HIS A 7 26.50 -0.11 -0.81
C HIS A 7 27.45 -1.23 -1.25
N GLY A 8 28.76 -1.04 -1.38
CA GLY A 8 29.71 -2.08 -1.80
C GLY A 8 31.10 -1.88 -1.19
N ASP A 9 31.88 -2.95 -1.02
CA ASP A 9 33.27 -2.86 -0.57
C ASP A 9 34.19 -2.63 -1.79
N PRO A 10 35.12 -1.66 -1.75
CA PRO A 10 36.05 -1.40 -2.84
C PRO A 10 36.89 -2.59 -3.32
N LYS A 11 37.03 -3.64 -2.50
CA LYS A 11 37.78 -4.87 -2.83
C LYS A 11 36.92 -5.97 -3.45
N THR A 12 35.61 -5.75 -3.57
CA THR A 12 34.67 -6.73 -4.13
C THR A 12 34.24 -6.35 -5.55
N LEU A 13 33.65 -7.29 -6.27
CA LEU A 13 33.05 -6.98 -7.57
C LEU A 13 31.95 -5.93 -7.42
N ASN A 14 31.94 -5.02 -8.38
CA ASN A 14 30.89 -4.02 -8.54
C ASN A 14 29.51 -4.71 -8.64
N ARG A 15 28.52 -4.16 -7.94
CA ARG A 15 27.18 -4.75 -7.76
C ARG A 15 26.05 -3.77 -8.01
N GLU A 16 26.36 -2.68 -8.69
CA GLU A 16 25.43 -1.64 -9.04
C GLU A 16 24.35 -2.20 -9.98
N PRO A 17 23.08 -1.75 -9.85
CA PRO A 17 21.97 -2.30 -10.61
C PRO A 17 22.21 -2.33 -12.12
N TRP A 18 22.85 -1.31 -12.70
CA TRP A 18 23.09 -1.21 -14.15
C TRP A 18 24.14 -2.18 -14.69
N LEU A 19 24.90 -2.87 -13.82
CA LEU A 19 25.86 -3.90 -14.22
C LEU A 19 25.22 -5.30 -14.28
N GLN A 20 23.98 -5.43 -13.79
CA GLN A 20 23.28 -6.72 -13.74
C GLN A 20 22.68 -7.10 -15.09
N THR A 21 22.26 -8.36 -15.23
CA THR A 21 21.55 -8.83 -16.44
C THR A 21 20.21 -8.09 -16.62
N PRO A 22 19.66 -7.98 -17.85
CA PRO A 22 18.39 -7.30 -18.09
C PRO A 22 17.24 -7.80 -17.20
N ARG A 23 17.21 -9.09 -16.91
CA ARG A 23 16.21 -9.71 -16.02
C ARG A 23 16.35 -9.24 -14.56
N VAL A 24 17.57 -9.19 -14.03
CA VAL A 24 17.81 -8.67 -12.67
C VAL A 24 17.56 -7.16 -12.60
N GLN A 25 17.91 -6.42 -13.65
CA GLN A 25 17.58 -4.99 -13.76
C GLN A 25 16.07 -4.77 -13.72
N GLN A 26 15.28 -5.62 -14.37
CA GLN A 26 13.82 -5.53 -14.33
C GLN A 26 13.27 -5.78 -12.92
N ALA A 27 13.76 -6.80 -12.22
CA ALA A 27 13.37 -7.07 -10.83
C ALA A 27 13.67 -5.88 -9.90
N ILE A 28 14.89 -5.31 -10.03
CA ILE A 28 15.29 -4.14 -9.26
C ILE A 28 14.39 -2.94 -9.59
N ARG A 29 14.11 -2.69 -10.87
CA ARG A 29 13.24 -1.59 -11.32
C ARG A 29 11.83 -1.74 -10.75
N ASN A 30 11.24 -2.92 -10.82
CA ASN A 30 9.92 -3.21 -10.27
C ASN A 30 9.88 -2.96 -8.76
N ALA A 31 10.89 -3.43 -8.02
CA ALA A 31 10.98 -3.20 -6.57
C ALA A 31 11.13 -1.71 -6.21
N VAL A 32 11.92 -0.95 -6.98
CA VAL A 32 12.07 0.51 -6.79
C VAL A 32 10.76 1.25 -7.09
N TYR A 33 10.08 0.91 -8.19
CA TYR A 33 8.78 1.51 -8.51
C TYR A 33 7.71 1.16 -7.50
N PHE A 34 7.66 -0.08 -7.03
CA PHE A 34 6.74 -0.46 -5.96
C PHE A 34 6.99 0.35 -4.69
N ARG A 35 8.27 0.53 -4.31
CA ARG A 35 8.62 1.42 -3.19
C ARG A 35 8.18 2.87 -3.43
N TYR A 36 8.31 3.38 -4.65
CA TYR A 36 7.87 4.74 -4.98
C TYR A 36 6.36 4.87 -4.89
N GLN A 37 5.60 3.86 -5.34
CA GLN A 37 4.16 3.80 -5.15
C GLN A 37 3.81 3.85 -3.65
N LEU A 38 4.54 3.14 -2.81
CA LEU A 38 4.33 3.14 -1.35
C LEU A 38 4.86 4.36 -0.60
N ILE A 39 5.40 5.40 -1.27
CA ILE A 39 6.12 6.45 -0.56
C ILE A 39 5.26 7.19 0.47
N HIS A 40 3.99 7.46 0.16
CA HIS A 40 3.07 8.16 1.04
C HIS A 40 2.67 7.30 2.24
N TYR A 41 2.41 6.01 2.02
CA TYR A 41 2.22 5.04 3.10
C TYR A 41 3.46 4.98 4.02
N LEU A 42 4.66 4.84 3.45
CA LEU A 42 5.90 4.79 4.21
C LEU A 42 6.14 6.09 5.01
N TYR A 43 5.93 7.25 4.39
CA TYR A 43 6.13 8.53 5.06
C TYR A 43 5.12 8.73 6.20
N THR A 44 3.89 8.27 6.01
CA THR A 44 2.87 8.22 7.07
C THR A 44 3.30 7.32 8.22
N LEU A 45 3.90 6.15 7.95
CA LEU A 45 4.46 5.31 9.02
C LEU A 45 5.60 5.99 9.79
N PHE A 46 6.43 6.80 9.12
CA PHE A 46 7.44 7.61 9.81
C PHE A 46 6.83 8.68 10.70
N HIS A 47 5.77 9.35 10.24
CA HIS A 47 5.01 10.29 11.07
C HIS A 47 4.43 9.62 12.31
N ILE A 48 3.73 8.49 12.13
CA ILE A 48 3.16 7.69 13.23
C ILE A 48 4.29 7.22 14.17
N SER A 49 5.43 6.78 13.64
CA SER A 49 6.58 6.37 14.46
C SER A 49 7.14 7.54 15.29
N ARG A 50 7.21 8.75 14.72
CA ARG A 50 7.66 9.96 15.40
C ARG A 50 6.69 10.40 16.50
N HIS A 51 5.38 10.22 16.29
CA HIS A 51 4.36 10.68 17.24
C HIS A 51 4.06 9.64 18.34
N ASP A 52 3.84 8.39 17.95
CA ASP A 52 3.32 7.32 18.80
C ASP A 52 4.39 6.29 19.21
N GLY A 53 5.59 6.37 18.62
CA GLY A 53 6.67 5.41 18.89
C GLY A 53 6.48 4.04 18.24
N LEU A 54 5.51 3.89 17.32
CA LEU A 54 5.22 2.61 16.68
C LEU A 54 6.33 2.22 15.69
N PRO A 55 6.78 0.94 15.65
CA PRO A 55 7.76 0.49 14.67
C PRO A 55 7.19 0.48 13.25
N ILE A 56 8.04 0.81 12.27
CA ILE A 56 7.70 0.76 10.84
C ILE A 56 7.78 -0.67 10.31
N ILE A 57 8.79 -1.44 10.72
CA ILE A 57 8.81 -2.89 10.56
C ILE A 57 8.41 -3.48 11.91
N ARG A 58 7.39 -4.33 11.91
CA ARG A 58 6.83 -4.96 13.09
C ARG A 58 6.99 -6.48 12.97
N PRO A 59 7.52 -7.17 13.99
CA PRO A 59 7.52 -8.63 14.00
C PRO A 59 6.09 -9.14 14.14
N MET A 60 5.83 -10.38 13.71
CA MET A 60 4.47 -10.93 13.68
C MET A 60 3.79 -10.93 15.07
N TRP A 61 4.51 -11.33 16.12
CA TRP A 61 3.99 -11.33 17.50
C TRP A 61 3.61 -9.94 18.04
N TYR A 62 4.14 -8.86 17.46
CA TYR A 62 3.77 -7.51 17.88
C TYR A 62 2.40 -7.13 17.33
N GLU A 63 2.11 -7.51 16.09
CA GLU A 63 0.85 -7.19 15.42
C GLU A 63 -0.27 -8.19 15.77
N PHE A 64 0.10 -9.44 16.07
CA PHE A 64 -0.79 -10.56 16.38
C PHE A 64 -0.37 -11.22 17.71
N PRO A 65 -0.57 -10.55 18.86
CA PRO A 65 -0.09 -11.04 20.15
C PRO A 65 -0.82 -12.29 20.66
N GLU A 66 -2.03 -12.55 20.17
CA GLU A 66 -2.83 -13.73 20.55
C GLU A 66 -2.45 -14.99 19.74
N ALA A 67 -1.78 -14.83 18.60
CA ALA A 67 -1.32 -15.91 17.75
C ALA A 67 0.05 -16.44 18.21
N SER A 68 0.06 -17.31 19.22
CA SER A 68 1.29 -17.82 19.85
C SER A 68 2.25 -18.52 18.89
N ASP A 69 1.75 -19.11 17.80
CA ASP A 69 2.56 -19.79 16.79
C ASP A 69 3.49 -18.81 16.04
N LEU A 70 3.12 -17.53 16.00
CA LEU A 70 3.92 -16.47 15.37
C LEU A 70 5.05 -15.93 16.25
N PHE A 71 5.18 -16.38 17.51
CA PHE A 71 6.17 -15.83 18.44
C PHE A 71 7.60 -16.14 18.02
N THR A 72 7.80 -17.28 17.36
CA THR A 72 9.11 -17.69 16.83
C THR A 72 9.28 -17.36 15.35
N ASN A 73 8.31 -16.70 14.72
CA ASN A 73 8.39 -16.41 13.29
C ASN A 73 9.41 -15.29 13.03
N ASP A 74 10.51 -15.66 12.36
CA ASP A 74 11.59 -14.77 11.94
C ASP A 74 11.75 -14.69 10.41
N LYS A 75 10.83 -15.31 9.66
CA LYS A 75 10.87 -15.42 8.19
C LYS A 75 9.99 -14.42 7.47
N GLN A 76 9.06 -13.77 8.18
CA GLN A 76 8.18 -12.72 7.63
C GLN A 76 8.00 -11.58 8.64
N PHE A 77 7.50 -10.45 8.16
CA PHE A 77 7.24 -9.28 9.00
C PHE A 77 6.09 -8.44 8.47
N MET A 78 5.52 -7.63 9.35
CA MET A 78 4.58 -6.57 8.99
C MET A 78 5.32 -5.26 8.72
N PHE A 79 4.93 -4.57 7.67
CA PHE A 79 5.39 -3.24 7.30
C PHE A 79 4.26 -2.26 7.56
N GLY A 80 4.34 -1.58 8.70
CA GLY A 80 3.19 -0.95 9.35
C GLY A 80 2.17 -2.00 9.77
N HIS A 81 0.90 -1.64 9.77
CA HIS A 81 -0.22 -2.51 10.15
C HIS A 81 -0.85 -3.23 8.94
N ALA A 82 -0.61 -2.75 7.72
CA ALA A 82 -1.38 -3.16 6.54
C ALA A 82 -0.68 -4.17 5.62
N ILE A 83 0.65 -4.27 5.65
CA ILE A 83 1.40 -5.03 4.63
C ILE A 83 2.25 -6.10 5.29
N LEU A 84 2.01 -7.37 4.96
CA LEU A 84 2.85 -8.50 5.34
C LEU A 84 3.83 -8.80 4.20
N ASN A 85 5.11 -9.00 4.51
CA ASN A 85 6.11 -9.41 3.54
C ASN A 85 6.90 -10.63 4.05
N ALA A 86 6.96 -11.67 3.23
CA ALA A 86 7.82 -12.84 3.43
C ALA A 86 8.88 -12.86 2.30
N PRO A 87 10.11 -12.43 2.57
CA PRO A 87 11.17 -12.41 1.56
C PRO A 87 11.60 -13.82 1.13
N LYS A 88 12.08 -13.94 -0.11
CA LYS A 88 12.76 -15.14 -0.60
C LYS A 88 14.16 -15.20 0.03
N ILE A 89 14.34 -16.08 1.01
CA ILE A 89 15.59 -16.19 1.79
C ILE A 89 16.42 -17.43 1.44
N ASN A 90 15.81 -18.43 0.80
CA ASN A 90 16.50 -19.65 0.38
C ASN A 90 17.20 -19.42 -0.97
N ALA A 91 18.41 -19.96 -1.11
CA ALA A 91 19.11 -19.96 -2.39
C ALA A 91 18.35 -20.86 -3.39
N PRO A 92 18.21 -20.44 -4.66
CA PRO A 92 17.68 -21.32 -5.69
C PRO A 92 18.66 -22.49 -5.90
N SER A 93 18.11 -23.68 -6.17
CA SER A 93 18.86 -24.85 -6.63
C SER A 93 19.43 -24.62 -8.04
N ASP A 94 20.44 -25.41 -8.41
CA ASP A 94 21.07 -25.33 -9.73
C ASP A 94 20.06 -25.53 -10.88
N GLU A 95 18.98 -26.28 -10.66
CA GLU A 95 17.93 -26.54 -11.65
C GLU A 95 16.92 -25.38 -11.76
N GLU A 96 16.61 -24.71 -10.64
CA GLU A 96 15.76 -23.50 -10.58
C GLU A 96 16.44 -22.28 -11.23
N ILE A 97 17.77 -22.27 -11.37
CA ILE A 97 18.50 -21.24 -12.10
C ILE A 97 18.18 -21.28 -13.61
N TRP A 98 17.69 -22.41 -14.14
CA TRP A 98 17.51 -22.62 -15.59
C TRP A 98 16.06 -22.87 -16.04
N THR A 99 15.08 -23.03 -15.14
CA THR A 99 13.68 -23.36 -15.50
C THR A 99 12.65 -22.51 -14.74
N ASP A 100 11.75 -21.82 -15.46
CA ASP A 100 10.48 -21.13 -15.10
C ASP A 100 10.32 -20.38 -13.75
N PHE A 101 11.40 -20.19 -12.99
CA PHE A 101 11.65 -19.13 -12.01
C PHE A 101 10.55 -18.86 -10.97
N THR A 102 10.09 -19.90 -10.28
CA THR A 102 9.38 -19.75 -9.00
C THR A 102 10.32 -20.09 -7.84
N HIS A 103 10.04 -19.54 -6.66
CA HIS A 103 10.76 -19.86 -5.42
C HIS A 103 9.75 -20.24 -4.36
N ASP A 104 10.03 -21.32 -3.65
CA ASP A 104 9.24 -21.71 -2.48
C ASP A 104 9.49 -20.74 -1.32
N VAL A 105 8.42 -20.09 -0.88
CA VAL A 105 8.41 -19.17 0.25
C VAL A 105 7.45 -19.69 1.31
N GLU A 106 7.96 -19.89 2.52
CA GLU A 106 7.14 -20.21 3.68
C GLU A 106 6.45 -18.94 4.19
N ILE A 107 5.14 -19.03 4.39
CA ILE A 107 4.29 -17.97 4.91
C ILE A 107 3.39 -18.52 6.02
N GLU A 108 2.95 -17.66 6.93
CA GLU A 108 1.98 -17.98 7.96
C GLU A 108 1.04 -16.79 8.16
N LEU A 109 -0.19 -16.90 7.71
CA LEU A 109 -1.16 -15.80 7.71
C LEU A 109 -2.14 -15.98 8.88
N PRO A 110 -2.17 -15.09 9.87
CA PRO A 110 -3.14 -15.19 10.96
C PRO A 110 -4.58 -14.93 10.49
N SER A 111 -5.52 -15.77 10.94
CA SER A 111 -6.95 -15.71 10.57
C SER A 111 -7.74 -14.58 11.22
N GLU A 112 -7.12 -13.80 12.12
CA GLU A 112 -7.68 -12.56 12.69
C GLU A 112 -8.02 -11.49 11.63
N SER A 113 -7.61 -11.70 10.39
CA SER A 113 -7.94 -10.84 9.25
C SER A 113 -8.01 -11.68 7.98
N ILE A 114 -8.79 -11.19 7.00
CA ILE A 114 -8.60 -11.64 5.62
C ILE A 114 -7.34 -11.02 5.02
N TRP A 115 -6.75 -11.72 4.06
CA TRP A 115 -5.51 -11.31 3.39
C TRP A 115 -5.70 -11.29 1.88
N TYR A 116 -5.05 -10.36 1.20
CA TYR A 116 -5.04 -10.25 -0.25
C TYR A 116 -3.61 -10.40 -0.78
N SER A 117 -3.41 -11.19 -1.83
CA SER A 117 -2.14 -11.22 -2.54
C SER A 117 -1.88 -9.86 -3.20
N PHE A 118 -0.71 -9.28 -2.96
CA PHE A 118 -0.34 -8.04 -3.62
C PHE A 118 -0.18 -8.20 -5.14
N ASN A 119 0.28 -9.36 -5.61
CA ASN A 119 0.55 -9.59 -7.03
C ASN A 119 -0.75 -9.84 -7.81
N SER A 120 -1.55 -10.81 -7.37
CA SER A 120 -2.78 -11.19 -8.07
C SER A 120 -3.98 -10.32 -7.70
N LYS A 121 -3.89 -9.57 -6.60
CA LYS A 121 -4.98 -8.80 -6.00
C LYS A 121 -6.17 -9.63 -5.51
N LEU A 122 -6.03 -10.96 -5.52
CA LEU A 122 -7.05 -11.89 -5.04
C LEU A 122 -6.94 -12.07 -3.53
N GLN A 123 -8.08 -12.26 -2.89
CA GLN A 123 -8.14 -12.73 -1.51
C GLN A 123 -7.47 -14.12 -1.41
N ILE A 124 -6.67 -14.31 -0.36
CA ILE A 124 -6.05 -15.58 -0.04
C ILE A 124 -7.11 -16.52 0.57
N PRO A 125 -7.23 -17.77 0.11
CA PRO A 125 -8.15 -18.73 0.71
C PRO A 125 -7.80 -19.05 2.16
N GLU A 126 -8.81 -19.24 3.01
CA GLU A 126 -8.64 -19.53 4.45
C GLU A 126 -7.81 -20.79 4.74
N GLU A 127 -7.71 -21.72 3.79
CA GLU A 127 -6.85 -22.92 3.93
C GLU A 127 -5.35 -22.59 4.08
N TYR A 128 -4.95 -21.34 3.80
CA TYR A 128 -3.59 -20.84 3.98
C TYR A 128 -3.34 -20.19 5.35
N TYR A 129 -4.35 -20.13 6.23
CA TYR A 129 -4.24 -19.43 7.52
C TYR A 129 -3.81 -20.35 8.66
N ASP A 130 -3.31 -19.73 9.74
CA ASP A 130 -2.98 -20.32 11.06
C ASP A 130 -2.07 -21.56 11.03
N ALA A 131 -1.29 -21.70 9.97
CA ALA A 131 -0.24 -22.70 9.86
C ALA A 131 0.78 -22.26 8.81
N PRO A 132 2.06 -22.68 8.93
CA PRO A 132 3.03 -22.51 7.88
C PRO A 132 2.57 -23.15 6.57
N LYS A 133 2.65 -22.39 5.47
CA LYS A 133 2.35 -22.83 4.10
C LYS A 133 3.50 -22.45 3.19
N THR A 134 3.75 -23.29 2.20
CA THR A 134 4.70 -22.98 1.13
C THR A 134 3.95 -22.47 -0.09
N LEU A 135 4.35 -21.31 -0.58
CA LEU A 135 3.88 -20.73 -1.83
C LEU A 135 5.00 -20.66 -2.85
N ALA A 136 4.70 -21.08 -4.08
CA ALA A 136 5.56 -20.82 -5.23
C ALA A 136 5.39 -19.36 -5.68
N VAL A 137 6.44 -18.56 -5.53
CA VAL A 137 6.44 -17.13 -5.87
C VAL A 137 7.33 -16.89 -7.07
N GLY A 138 6.80 -16.31 -8.14
CA GLY A 138 7.58 -15.98 -9.35
C GLY A 138 8.75 -15.07 -9.02
N ASP A 139 9.91 -15.23 -9.67
CA ASP A 139 11.14 -14.49 -9.40
C ASP A 139 10.98 -12.95 -9.42
N GLN A 140 10.16 -12.43 -10.33
CA GLN A 140 9.83 -11.01 -10.46
C GLN A 140 8.75 -10.54 -9.47
N GLU A 141 8.13 -11.47 -8.75
CA GLU A 141 7.09 -11.21 -7.76
C GLU A 141 7.66 -11.17 -6.34
N THR A 142 6.84 -10.66 -5.43
CA THR A 142 7.14 -10.66 -3.99
C THR A 142 6.07 -11.45 -3.26
N ALA A 143 6.44 -12.20 -2.21
CA ALA A 143 5.46 -12.73 -1.28
C ALA A 143 5.02 -11.60 -0.36
N THR A 144 4.09 -10.79 -0.85
CA THR A 144 3.53 -9.64 -0.16
C THR A 144 2.02 -9.80 -0.10
N PHE A 145 1.46 -9.59 1.08
CA PHE A 145 0.05 -9.73 1.35
C PHE A 145 -0.45 -8.46 2.03
N ILE A 146 -1.65 -8.03 1.65
CA ILE A 146 -2.28 -6.85 2.21
C ILE A 146 -3.38 -7.32 3.15
N ARG A 147 -3.35 -6.82 4.39
CA ARG A 147 -4.34 -7.09 5.42
C ARG A 147 -5.66 -6.40 5.01
N GLY A 148 -6.77 -7.14 5.04
CA GLY A 148 -8.11 -6.57 4.89
C GLY A 148 -8.37 -5.46 5.91
N GLY A 149 -9.29 -4.57 5.61
CA GLY A 149 -9.58 -3.41 6.46
C GLY A 149 -8.64 -2.23 6.23
N ASN A 150 -7.82 -2.24 5.18
CA ASN A 150 -6.79 -1.21 4.95
C ASN A 150 -6.93 -0.50 3.61
N ILE A 151 -6.75 0.82 3.64
CA ILE A 151 -6.62 1.68 2.47
C ILE A 151 -5.17 2.12 2.35
N LEU A 152 -4.54 1.79 1.22
CA LEU A 152 -3.19 2.20 0.91
C LEU A 152 -3.21 3.43 -0.02
N PRO A 153 -2.79 4.62 0.46
CA PRO A 153 -2.58 5.77 -0.40
C PRO A 153 -1.28 5.61 -1.20
N MET A 154 -1.42 5.11 -2.43
CA MET A 154 -0.33 4.82 -3.33
C MET A 154 -0.04 6.03 -4.23
N LEU A 155 1.22 6.33 -4.50
CA LEU A 155 1.60 7.29 -5.52
C LEU A 155 1.37 6.67 -6.92
N LYS A 156 0.69 7.40 -7.80
CA LYS A 156 0.56 7.01 -9.20
C LYS A 156 1.93 7.12 -9.90
N ILE A 157 2.41 6.03 -10.46
CA ILE A 157 3.65 5.96 -11.23
C ILE A 157 3.30 5.68 -12.69
N TYR A 158 3.79 6.52 -13.60
CA TYR A 158 3.56 6.42 -15.05
C TYR A 158 4.65 5.60 -15.77
N GLY A 159 5.69 5.18 -15.06
CA GLY A 159 6.77 4.31 -15.56
C GLY A 159 7.85 5.05 -16.36
N GLN A 160 7.84 6.38 -16.32
CA GLN A 160 8.83 7.23 -16.99
C GLN A 160 9.64 8.07 -15.99
N GLU A 161 9.30 7.98 -14.71
CA GLU A 161 9.92 8.74 -13.65
C GLU A 161 11.34 8.26 -13.40
N THR A 162 12.28 9.19 -13.47
CA THR A 162 13.71 8.95 -13.23
C THR A 162 14.10 9.17 -11.77
N ALA A 163 13.27 9.90 -10.99
CA ALA A 163 13.51 10.23 -9.59
C ALA A 163 12.21 10.41 -8.80
N LEU A 164 12.22 9.99 -7.54
CA LEU A 164 11.08 10.11 -6.63
C LEU A 164 10.63 11.55 -6.40
N LEU A 165 11.58 12.49 -6.30
CA LEU A 165 11.27 13.90 -6.02
C LEU A 165 10.41 14.55 -7.11
N ASN A 166 10.50 14.05 -8.35
CA ASN A 166 9.60 14.48 -9.42
C ASN A 166 8.25 13.77 -9.31
N ALA A 167 8.28 12.45 -9.07
CA ALA A 167 7.09 11.62 -8.98
C ALA A 167 6.18 11.99 -7.81
N ILE A 168 6.70 12.52 -6.69
CA ILE A 168 5.94 12.75 -5.45
C ILE A 168 4.73 13.68 -5.62
N LYS A 169 4.76 14.54 -6.66
CA LYS A 169 3.69 15.46 -7.05
C LYS A 169 2.56 14.78 -7.82
N ASN A 170 2.76 13.55 -8.30
CA ASN A 170 1.73 12.80 -9.01
C ASN A 170 0.51 12.57 -8.10
N PRO A 171 -0.69 12.38 -8.69
CA PRO A 171 -1.88 12.01 -7.95
C PRO A 171 -1.71 10.68 -7.19
N LEU A 172 -2.63 10.44 -6.27
CA LEU A 172 -2.75 9.19 -5.54
C LEU A 172 -3.62 8.19 -6.31
N VAL A 173 -3.37 6.92 -6.02
CA VAL A 173 -4.25 5.78 -6.24
C VAL A 173 -4.60 5.24 -4.86
N LEU A 174 -5.88 5.14 -4.52
CA LEU A 174 -6.30 4.47 -3.30
C LEU A 174 -6.54 2.99 -3.61
N ASP A 175 -5.66 2.12 -3.12
CA ASP A 175 -5.90 0.68 -3.12
C ASP A 175 -6.61 0.31 -1.81
N ILE A 176 -7.88 -0.07 -1.90
CA ILE A 176 -8.77 -0.35 -0.77
C ILE A 176 -9.00 -1.86 -0.70
N TYR A 177 -8.57 -2.48 0.40
CA TYR A 177 -8.77 -3.90 0.66
C TYR A 177 -9.80 -4.02 1.78
N SER A 178 -11.03 -4.43 1.44
CA SER A 178 -12.09 -4.58 2.45
C SER A 178 -11.71 -5.60 3.50
N ASP A 179 -12.25 -5.47 4.71
CA ASP A 179 -12.30 -6.57 5.67
C ASP A 179 -13.54 -7.46 5.38
N GLU A 180 -13.77 -8.44 6.24
CA GLU A 180 -14.92 -9.35 6.18
C GLU A 180 -16.29 -8.65 6.34
N ASN A 181 -16.29 -7.44 6.89
CA ASN A 181 -17.49 -6.62 7.12
C ASN A 181 -17.67 -5.52 6.05
N GLY A 182 -16.75 -5.44 5.07
CA GLY A 182 -16.79 -4.42 4.02
C GLY A 182 -16.27 -3.05 4.46
N TYR A 183 -15.47 -2.98 5.52
CA TYR A 183 -14.83 -1.75 5.99
C TYR A 183 -13.36 -1.69 5.60
N ALA A 184 -12.82 -0.47 5.53
CA ALA A 184 -11.38 -0.24 5.47
C ALA A 184 -11.02 1.17 5.94
N ILE A 185 -9.81 1.34 6.49
CA ILE A 185 -9.29 2.63 6.94
C ILE A 185 -7.89 2.85 6.36
N GLY A 186 -7.56 4.09 6.02
CA GLY A 186 -6.20 4.49 5.65
C GLY A 186 -5.85 5.86 6.16
N ILE A 187 -4.56 6.13 6.28
CA ILE A 187 -4.03 7.40 6.77
C ILE A 187 -3.06 7.95 5.74
N LEU A 188 -3.14 9.24 5.50
CA LEU A 188 -2.18 9.98 4.69
C LEU A 188 -1.69 11.21 5.45
N TYR A 189 -0.38 11.24 5.68
CA TYR A 189 0.34 12.40 6.18
C TYR A 189 1.15 13.06 5.06
N LEU A 190 1.07 14.39 4.96
CA LEU A 190 1.82 15.22 4.02
C LEU A 190 2.44 16.43 4.74
N ASP A 191 3.67 16.74 4.38
CA ASP A 191 4.34 18.02 4.65
C ASP A 191 5.34 18.30 3.50
N ASP A 192 6.23 19.26 3.66
CA ASP A 192 7.22 19.58 2.63
C ASP A 192 8.38 18.55 2.51
N GLY A 193 8.44 17.58 3.43
CA GLY A 193 9.44 16.51 3.49
C GLY A 193 10.86 16.98 3.84
N MET A 194 11.07 18.24 4.23
CA MET A 194 12.40 18.84 4.36
C MET A 194 12.56 19.75 5.58
N SER A 195 11.59 20.62 5.85
CA SER A 195 11.69 21.61 6.92
C SER A 195 11.06 21.11 8.24
N MET A 196 11.10 21.97 9.25
CA MET A 196 10.41 21.77 10.54
C MET A 196 9.13 22.62 10.63
N GLU A 197 8.61 23.09 9.49
CA GLU A 197 7.42 23.96 9.45
C GLU A 197 6.14 23.20 9.84
N TYR A 198 6.11 21.87 9.70
CA TYR A 198 5.05 21.03 10.25
C TYR A 198 4.86 21.22 11.76
N ASP A 199 5.96 21.46 12.51
CA ASP A 199 5.97 21.63 13.97
C ASP A 199 5.84 23.10 14.38
N THR A 200 6.51 23.99 13.65
CA THR A 200 6.64 25.41 14.01
C THR A 200 5.57 26.32 13.42
N GLN A 201 4.99 25.94 12.28
CA GLN A 201 4.03 26.75 11.53
C GLN A 201 2.75 25.97 11.19
N ASN A 202 2.60 24.74 11.68
CA ASN A 202 1.48 23.88 11.32
C ASN A 202 1.34 23.67 9.79
N ALA A 203 2.48 23.59 9.11
CA ALA A 203 2.55 23.30 7.68
C ALA A 203 2.58 21.78 7.46
N GLN A 204 1.44 21.12 7.68
CA GLN A 204 1.26 19.69 7.49
C GLN A 204 -0.21 19.36 7.20
N THR A 205 -0.49 18.17 6.69
CA THR A 205 -1.84 17.68 6.44
C THR A 205 -1.94 16.23 6.87
N LEU A 206 -3.00 15.91 7.62
CA LEU A 206 -3.30 14.56 8.06
C LEU A 206 -4.76 14.26 7.73
N VAL A 207 -4.97 13.28 6.85
CA VAL A 207 -6.31 12.86 6.45
C VAL A 207 -6.50 11.37 6.70
N HIS A 208 -7.70 11.01 7.12
CA HIS A 208 -8.14 9.63 7.25
C HIS A 208 -9.09 9.31 6.12
N PHE A 209 -8.84 8.21 5.41
CA PHE A 209 -9.76 7.64 4.44
C PHE A 209 -10.55 6.53 5.10
N PHE A 210 -11.83 6.43 4.73
CA PHE A 210 -12.70 5.35 5.18
C PHE A 210 -13.41 4.72 3.99
N MET A 211 -13.68 3.43 4.13
CA MET A 211 -14.68 2.73 3.35
C MET A 211 -15.67 2.10 4.32
N HIS A 212 -16.96 2.30 4.07
CA HIS A 212 -18.04 1.72 4.86
C HIS A 212 -18.89 0.79 4.00
N ASN A 213 -19.09 -0.45 4.45
CA ASN A 213 -19.95 -1.47 3.80
C ASN A 213 -19.71 -1.69 2.29
N ILE A 214 -18.53 -1.38 1.76
CA ILE A 214 -18.23 -1.39 0.31
C ILE A 214 -19.17 -0.45 -0.50
N THR A 215 -19.86 0.50 0.15
CA THR A 215 -20.77 1.44 -0.52
C THR A 215 -20.16 2.82 -0.66
N ASP A 216 -19.51 3.33 0.36
CA ASP A 216 -19.07 4.72 0.40
C ASP A 216 -17.57 4.77 0.70
N VAL A 217 -16.84 5.58 -0.09
CA VAL A 217 -15.45 5.95 0.19
C VAL A 217 -15.44 7.42 0.57
N SER A 218 -14.90 7.72 1.74
CA SER A 218 -14.90 9.06 2.32
C SER A 218 -13.52 9.46 2.82
N VAL A 219 -13.39 10.75 3.14
CA VAL A 219 -12.19 11.32 3.73
C VAL A 219 -12.55 12.28 4.85
N MET A 220 -11.74 12.29 5.91
CA MET A 220 -11.85 13.23 7.02
C MET A 220 -10.51 13.92 7.21
N LYS A 221 -10.55 15.25 7.29
CA LYS A 221 -9.38 16.05 7.67
C LYS A 221 -9.20 16.02 9.19
N ILE A 222 -7.99 15.73 9.65
CA ILE A 222 -7.68 15.60 11.08
C ILE A 222 -6.90 16.81 11.58
N ASP A 223 -6.02 17.39 10.76
CA ASP A 223 -5.32 18.63 11.08
C ASP A 223 -6.27 19.83 11.16
N SER A 224 -5.83 20.89 11.85
CA SER A 224 -6.64 22.08 12.06
C SER A 224 -6.94 22.82 10.77
N ASP A 225 -8.05 23.56 10.74
CA ASP A 225 -8.41 24.42 9.60
C ASP A 225 -7.33 25.48 9.27
N ASP A 226 -6.52 25.89 10.24
CA ASP A 226 -5.38 26.82 10.07
C ASP A 226 -4.10 26.10 9.58
N ASN A 227 -4.25 25.22 8.60
CA ASN A 227 -3.15 24.48 7.98
C ASN A 227 -2.42 25.36 6.95
N HIS A 228 -1.11 25.53 7.13
CA HIS A 228 -0.28 26.38 6.28
C HIS A 228 0.44 25.64 5.15
N TYR A 229 0.22 24.33 4.99
CA TYR A 229 0.78 23.54 3.90
C TYR A 229 -0.09 23.58 2.64
N ALA A 230 -0.12 24.73 1.98
CA ALA A 230 -0.88 24.93 0.74
C ALA A 230 -0.70 23.85 -0.36
N PRO A 231 0.48 23.19 -0.53
CA PRO A 231 0.63 22.14 -1.54
C PRO A 231 -0.28 20.91 -1.34
N SER A 232 -0.80 20.65 -0.13
CA SER A 232 -1.74 19.53 0.09
C SER A 232 -2.99 19.65 -0.77
N CYS A 233 -3.48 20.87 -1.00
CA CYS A 233 -4.67 21.09 -1.83
C CYS A 233 -4.45 20.65 -3.29
N GLY A 234 -3.20 20.62 -3.76
CA GLY A 234 -2.84 20.10 -5.08
C GLY A 234 -2.71 18.57 -5.14
N LYS A 235 -2.74 17.88 -4.00
CA LYS A 235 -2.65 16.43 -3.92
C LYS A 235 -4.03 15.82 -4.13
N THR A 236 -4.23 15.22 -5.31
CA THR A 236 -5.52 14.63 -5.69
C THR A 236 -5.47 13.12 -5.77
N ILE A 237 -6.64 12.48 -5.78
CA ILE A 237 -6.82 11.04 -6.04
C ILE A 237 -7.31 10.87 -7.48
N ALA A 238 -6.56 10.12 -8.28
CA ALA A 238 -6.86 9.87 -9.69
C ALA A 238 -7.53 8.52 -9.94
N GLU A 239 -7.33 7.55 -9.05
CA GLU A 239 -7.89 6.20 -9.15
C GLU A 239 -8.27 5.68 -7.78
N VAL A 240 -9.35 4.90 -7.72
CA VAL A 240 -9.76 4.14 -6.53
C VAL A 240 -10.00 2.70 -6.96
N ASN A 241 -9.26 1.78 -6.36
CA ASN A 241 -9.33 0.34 -6.61
C ASN A 241 -9.86 -0.32 -5.34
N ILE A 242 -11.03 -0.96 -5.42
CA ILE A 242 -11.67 -1.62 -4.28
C ILE A 242 -11.63 -3.12 -4.52
N TYR A 243 -11.06 -3.86 -3.56
CA TYR A 243 -10.93 -5.31 -3.57
C TYR A 243 -11.85 -5.92 -2.51
N GLY A 244 -12.44 -7.09 -2.79
CA GLY A 244 -13.45 -7.74 -1.94
C GLY A 244 -14.90 -7.42 -2.34
N VAL A 245 -15.11 -6.91 -3.55
CA VAL A 245 -16.42 -6.52 -4.07
C VAL A 245 -17.14 -7.71 -4.71
N GLU A 246 -18.02 -8.37 -3.94
CA GLU A 246 -18.71 -9.60 -4.36
C GLU A 246 -19.67 -9.43 -5.53
N ASN A 247 -20.38 -8.31 -5.58
CA ASN A 247 -21.39 -8.03 -6.60
C ASN A 247 -20.96 -6.87 -7.49
N GLN A 248 -21.41 -6.84 -8.74
CA GLN A 248 -21.16 -5.70 -9.61
C GLN A 248 -22.07 -4.52 -9.18
N PRO A 249 -21.54 -3.32 -8.92
CA PRO A 249 -22.38 -2.14 -8.75
C PRO A 249 -23.07 -1.76 -10.07
N THR A 250 -24.30 -1.28 -10.00
CA THR A 250 -25.05 -0.75 -11.14
C THR A 250 -24.55 0.62 -11.57
N ASN A 251 -24.02 1.41 -10.63
CA ASN A 251 -23.41 2.71 -10.90
C ASN A 251 -22.34 3.05 -9.85
N VAL A 252 -21.43 3.95 -10.20
CA VAL A 252 -20.51 4.59 -9.26
C VAL A 252 -20.60 6.10 -9.44
N VAL A 253 -20.78 6.83 -8.34
CA VAL A 253 -20.93 8.28 -8.34
C VAL A 253 -19.67 8.92 -7.77
N ASP A 254 -19.08 9.82 -8.54
CA ASP A 254 -18.13 10.83 -8.09
C ASP A 254 -18.94 11.93 -7.40
N VAL A 255 -19.00 11.83 -6.06
CA VAL A 255 -19.85 12.67 -5.21
C VAL A 255 -19.38 14.13 -5.27
N TRP A 256 -18.07 14.33 -5.35
CA TRP A 256 -17.45 15.66 -5.39
C TRP A 256 -17.88 16.46 -6.61
N PHE A 257 -17.87 15.84 -7.80
CA PHE A 257 -18.32 16.49 -9.04
C PHE A 257 -19.79 16.24 -9.38
N ASN A 258 -20.52 15.51 -8.53
CA ASN A 258 -21.91 15.09 -8.74
C ASN A 258 -22.14 14.50 -10.14
N ARG A 259 -21.32 13.49 -10.50
CA ARG A 259 -21.35 12.84 -11.82
C ARG A 259 -21.15 11.33 -11.69
N ASN A 260 -21.58 10.59 -12.71
CA ASN A 260 -21.23 9.17 -12.80
C ASN A 260 -19.74 9.03 -13.11
N ALA A 261 -19.07 8.15 -12.38
CA ALA A 261 -17.68 7.79 -12.59
C ALA A 261 -17.58 6.59 -13.55
N ASN A 262 -16.54 6.59 -14.38
CA ASN A 262 -16.22 5.42 -15.20
C ASN A 262 -15.59 4.35 -14.31
N PHE A 263 -16.16 3.15 -14.30
CA PHE A 263 -15.63 2.04 -13.54
C PHE A 263 -15.60 0.73 -14.33
N ILE A 264 -14.71 -0.16 -13.91
CA ILE A 264 -14.62 -1.53 -14.42
C ILE A 264 -14.82 -2.47 -13.23
N TYR A 265 -15.77 -3.39 -13.34
CA TYR A 265 -15.91 -4.50 -12.41
C TYR A 265 -15.22 -5.74 -12.94
N ASN A 266 -14.32 -6.32 -12.14
CA ASN A 266 -13.69 -7.59 -12.43
C ASN A 266 -14.31 -8.68 -11.54
N LYS A 267 -15.17 -9.50 -12.14
CA LYS A 267 -15.87 -10.59 -11.44
C LYS A 267 -14.90 -11.64 -10.87
N SER A 268 -13.85 -12.00 -11.60
CA SER A 268 -12.89 -13.02 -11.16
C SER A 268 -12.02 -12.51 -10.00
N ALA A 269 -11.69 -11.22 -10.02
CA ALA A 269 -10.90 -10.59 -8.96
C ALA A 269 -11.74 -10.00 -7.82
N LYS A 270 -13.07 -10.02 -7.96
CA LYS A 270 -14.01 -9.36 -7.04
C LYS A 270 -13.57 -7.93 -6.73
N SER A 271 -13.38 -7.14 -7.78
CA SER A 271 -12.83 -5.78 -7.65
C SER A 271 -13.53 -4.75 -8.52
N VAL A 272 -13.57 -3.52 -8.04
CA VAL A 272 -14.04 -2.34 -8.77
C VAL A 272 -12.87 -1.38 -8.96
N HIS A 273 -12.63 -0.96 -10.20
CA HIS A 273 -11.59 0.01 -10.54
C HIS A 273 -12.23 1.26 -11.11
N VAL A 274 -12.12 2.37 -10.39
CA VAL A 274 -12.63 3.68 -10.79
C VAL A 274 -11.46 4.55 -11.22
N LYS A 275 -11.53 5.13 -12.41
CA LYS A 275 -10.42 5.90 -13.03
C LYS A 275 -10.87 7.29 -13.46
N ASP A 276 -9.90 8.09 -13.90
CA ASP A 276 -10.09 9.45 -14.42
C ASP A 276 -10.76 10.39 -13.39
N LEU A 277 -10.40 10.19 -12.12
CA LEU A 277 -10.86 10.98 -10.99
C LEU A 277 -9.97 12.22 -10.77
N TYR A 278 -10.52 13.21 -10.08
CA TYR A 278 -9.77 14.37 -9.58
C TYR A 278 -10.31 14.75 -8.19
N LEU A 279 -10.32 13.78 -7.29
CA LEU A 279 -10.90 13.98 -5.96
C LEU A 279 -9.88 14.68 -5.05
N PRO A 280 -10.31 15.64 -4.21
CA PRO A 280 -9.44 16.28 -3.23
C PRO A 280 -9.03 15.29 -2.13
N THR A 281 -7.88 15.55 -1.49
CA THR A 281 -7.47 14.84 -0.27
C THR A 281 -7.80 15.64 0.99
N ASP A 282 -7.52 16.95 1.02
CA ASP A 282 -7.89 17.84 2.13
C ASP A 282 -8.63 19.12 1.69
N CYS A 283 -8.44 19.57 0.44
CA CYS A 283 -8.87 20.90 0.02
C CYS A 283 -10.38 21.10 0.09
N GLY A 284 -10.82 22.12 0.83
CA GLY A 284 -12.23 22.45 1.01
C GLY A 284 -12.93 21.66 2.11
N PHE A 285 -12.18 20.90 2.92
CA PHE A 285 -12.70 20.18 4.08
C PHE A 285 -12.38 20.89 5.39
N HIS A 286 -13.29 20.76 6.34
CA HIS A 286 -13.13 21.24 7.72
C HIS A 286 -12.67 20.10 8.63
N GLN A 287 -11.93 20.45 9.67
CA GLN A 287 -11.41 19.50 10.66
C GLN A 287 -12.55 18.68 11.28
N GLY A 288 -12.39 17.35 11.26
CA GLY A 288 -13.31 16.41 11.90
C GLY A 288 -14.59 16.13 11.11
N GLU A 289 -14.80 16.78 9.96
CA GLU A 289 -15.93 16.49 9.08
C GLU A 289 -15.56 15.39 8.08
N GLU A 290 -16.39 14.34 8.03
CA GLU A 290 -16.26 13.26 7.05
C GLU A 290 -17.00 13.63 5.76
N HIS A 291 -16.29 13.60 4.64
CA HIS A 291 -16.81 13.94 3.33
C HIS A 291 -16.77 12.73 2.39
N ASN A 292 -17.92 12.38 1.83
CA ASN A 292 -18.01 11.31 0.83
C ASN A 292 -17.34 11.74 -0.47
N LEU A 293 -16.47 10.87 -1.00
CA LEU A 293 -15.75 11.07 -2.25
C LEU A 293 -16.38 10.25 -3.39
N LEU A 294 -16.66 8.96 -3.12
CA LEU A 294 -17.25 8.03 -4.07
C LEU A 294 -18.37 7.23 -3.42
N GLN A 295 -19.39 6.92 -4.22
CA GLN A 295 -20.50 6.06 -3.80
C GLN A 295 -20.74 4.96 -4.85
N LEU A 296 -20.75 3.70 -4.42
CA LEU A 296 -21.10 2.53 -5.20
C LEU A 296 -22.58 2.22 -4.97
N ILE A 297 -23.34 2.08 -6.06
CA ILE A 297 -24.77 1.80 -6.05
C ILE A 297 -24.98 0.37 -6.54
N TYR A 298 -25.73 -0.44 -5.79
CA TYR A 298 -26.04 -1.84 -6.09
C TYR A 298 -27.50 -2.02 -6.51
#